data_AF-A0A6A3T5X1-F1
#
_entry.id   AF-A0A6A3T5X1-F1
#
_cell.length_a   1.000
_cell.length_b   1.000
_cell.length_c   1.000
_cell.angle_alpha   90.00
_cell.angle_beta   90.00
_cell.angle_gamma   90.00
#
_symmetry.space_group_name_H-M   'P 1'
#
loop_
_entity.id
_entity.type
_entity.pdbx_description
1 polymer ?
#
loop_
_entity_poly.entity_id
_entity_poly.type
_entity_poly.pdbx_seq_one_letter_code
_entity_poly.pdbx_strand_id
1 'polypeptide(L)'
;MRRFNNGNWDIQELQGSNGRLMPYNKVEPFSQVTINGMPFDTVHDPDFFLKEAYGPNYMTPKRRMAPGVVTKDLVKEMVKKLTFGAKGGA
;
A
#
# COMPACT_ATOMS: atom_id res chain seq x y z
N MET A 1 16.07 -4.33 -3.06
CA MET A 1 15.50 -5.56 -2.46
C MET A 1 16.64 -6.52 -2.13
N ARG A 2 16.53 -7.34 -1.10
CA ARG A 2 17.57 -8.32 -0.72
C ARG A 2 16.95 -9.72 -0.58
N ARG A 3 17.58 -10.73 -1.17
CA ARG A 3 17.16 -12.13 -1.01
C ARG A 3 17.75 -12.75 0.26
N PHE A 4 16.95 -13.55 0.95
CA PHE A 4 17.37 -14.41 2.06
C PHE A 4 17.51 -15.88 1.63
N ASN A 5 18.28 -16.64 2.41
CA ASN A 5 18.53 -18.07 2.13
C ASN A 5 17.26 -18.94 2.24
N ASN A 6 16.20 -18.46 2.89
CA ASN A 6 14.92 -19.14 3.01
C ASN A 6 13.98 -18.93 1.80
N GLY A 7 14.47 -18.29 0.73
CA GLY A 7 13.67 -17.99 -0.47
C GLY A 7 12.82 -16.72 -0.35
N ASN A 8 12.79 -16.03 0.79
CA ASN A 8 12.07 -14.77 0.89
C ASN A 8 12.94 -13.59 0.45
N TRP A 9 12.26 -12.54 0.01
CA TRP A 9 12.83 -11.26 -0.35
C TRP A 9 12.45 -10.20 0.66
N ASP A 10 13.43 -9.46 1.15
CA ASP A 10 13.25 -8.22 1.90
C ASP A 10 13.05 -7.06 0.91
N ILE A 11 11.83 -6.53 0.89
CA ILE A 11 11.46 -5.37 0.09
C ILE A 11 11.33 -4.17 1.03
N GLN A 12 12.33 -3.28 0.96
CA GLN A 12 12.46 -2.16 1.89
C GLN A 12 11.20 -1.29 1.96
N GLU A 13 10.55 -1.03 0.83
CA GLU A 13 9.36 -0.19 0.72
C GLU A 13 8.04 -0.95 1.00
N LEU A 14 8.07 -2.26 1.24
CA LEU A 14 6.87 -3.05 1.48
C LEU A 14 6.42 -2.93 2.95
N GLN A 15 5.16 -2.58 3.14
CA GLN A 15 4.46 -2.67 4.43
C GLN A 15 3.24 -3.61 4.28
N GLY A 16 3.52 -4.88 4.00
CA GLY A 16 2.50 -5.90 3.78
C GLY A 16 2.07 -6.62 5.06
N SER A 17 1.15 -7.57 4.90
CA SER A 17 0.65 -8.41 6.00
C SER A 17 1.77 -9.21 6.69
N ASN A 18 2.82 -9.55 5.95
CA ASN A 18 4.03 -10.23 6.43
C ASN A 18 5.22 -9.27 6.64
N GLY A 19 4.95 -7.98 6.89
CA GLY A 19 5.97 -6.94 6.99
C GLY A 19 6.61 -6.68 5.63
N ARG A 20 7.95 -6.74 5.59
CA ARG A 20 8.75 -6.45 4.38
C ARG A 20 9.02 -7.69 3.52
N LEU A 21 8.54 -8.86 3.95
CA LEU A 21 8.92 -10.13 3.35
C LEU A 21 7.97 -10.52 2.22
N MET A 22 8.54 -10.87 1.08
CA MET A 22 7.82 -11.39 -0.07
C MET A 22 8.34 -12.79 -0.46
N PRO A 23 7.45 -13.73 -0.82
CA PRO A 23 7.85 -15.03 -1.35
C PRO A 23 8.65 -14.93 -2.66
N TYR A 24 9.61 -15.83 -2.85
CA TYR A 24 10.42 -15.93 -4.08
C TYR A 24 9.59 -15.83 -5.37
N ASN A 25 8.55 -16.66 -5.48
CA ASN A 25 7.73 -16.81 -6.68
C ASN A 25 6.83 -15.59 -6.96
N LYS A 26 6.84 -14.59 -6.08
CA LYS A 26 6.17 -13.30 -6.29
C LYS A 26 7.13 -12.23 -6.76
N VAL A 27 8.44 -12.44 -6.60
CA VAL A 27 9.51 -11.53 -7.03
C VAL A 27 10.16 -11.99 -8.32
N GLU A 28 10.52 -13.28 -8.41
CA GLU A 28 11.22 -13.86 -9.55
C GLU A 28 10.37 -14.91 -10.30
N PRO A 29 10.51 -15.01 -11.63
CA PRO A 29 11.32 -14.15 -12.49
C PRO A 29 10.75 -12.72 -12.58
N PHE A 30 11.62 -11.73 -12.70
CA PHE A 30 11.18 -10.34 -12.90
C PHE A 30 10.29 -10.24 -14.15
N SER A 31 9.29 -9.36 -14.07
CA SER A 31 8.40 -9.05 -15.18
C SER A 31 8.56 -7.58 -15.56
N GLN A 32 7.88 -7.12 -16.62
CA GLN A 32 7.98 -5.74 -17.10
C GLN A 32 6.60 -5.11 -17.20
N VAL A 33 6.49 -3.86 -16.75
CA VAL A 33 5.30 -3.03 -16.92
C VAL A 33 5.66 -1.79 -17.72
N THR A 34 4.70 -1.28 -18.50
CA THR A 34 4.88 -0.03 -19.25
C THR A 34 4.13 1.10 -18.56
N ILE A 35 4.86 2.14 -18.15
CA ILE A 35 4.31 3.34 -17.52
C ILE A 35 4.63 4.52 -18.44
N ASN A 36 3.58 5.20 -18.94
CA ASN A 36 3.72 6.33 -19.87
C ASN A 36 4.59 6.02 -21.11
N GLY A 37 4.47 4.80 -21.65
CA GLY A 37 5.24 4.35 -22.81
C GLY A 37 6.69 3.93 -22.51
N MET A 38 7.15 4.05 -21.26
CA MET A 38 8.46 3.59 -20.83
C MET A 38 8.35 2.24 -20.09
N PRO A 39 9.17 1.25 -20.45
CA PRO A 39 9.15 -0.03 -19.76
C PRO A 39 9.97 0.02 -18.47
N PHE A 40 9.49 -0.65 -17.43
CA PHE A 40 10.14 -0.78 -16.13
C PHE A 40 10.08 -2.24 -15.67
N ASP A 41 11.21 -2.72 -15.18
CA ASP A 41 11.27 -4.03 -14.52
C ASP A 41 10.52 -3.96 -13.18
N THR A 42 9.81 -5.03 -12.88
CA THR A 42 9.02 -5.18 -11.66
C THR A 42 9.07 -6.63 -11.19
N VAL A 43 8.45 -6.88 -10.04
CA VAL A 43 8.30 -8.22 -9.45
C VAL A 43 7.49 -9.15 -10.37
N HIS A 44 7.58 -10.46 -10.15
CA HIS A 44 6.83 -11.45 -10.91
C HIS A 44 5.31 -11.24 -10.86
N ASP A 45 4.78 -10.85 -9.68
CA ASP A 45 3.36 -10.61 -9.45
C ASP A 45 3.12 -9.20 -8.89
N PRO A 46 3.04 -8.17 -9.76
CA PRO A 46 2.85 -6.78 -9.35
C PRO A 46 1.52 -6.56 -8.63
N ASP A 47 0.47 -7.27 -9.03
CA ASP A 47 -0.86 -7.16 -8.42
C ASP A 47 -0.85 -7.63 -6.97
N PHE A 48 -0.19 -8.75 -6.68
CA PHE A 48 0.01 -9.22 -5.32
C PHE A 48 0.80 -8.21 -4.50
N PHE A 49 1.91 -7.69 -5.03
CA PHE A 49 2.72 -6.68 -4.36
C PHE A 49 1.92 -5.42 -4.00
N LEU A 50 1.15 -4.89 -4.94
CA LEU A 50 0.36 -3.67 -4.73
C LEU A 50 -0.80 -3.90 -3.75
N LYS A 51 -1.45 -5.08 -3.78
CA LYS A 51 -2.47 -5.44 -2.80
C LYS A 51 -1.90 -5.57 -1.40
N GLU A 52 -0.72 -6.16 -1.24
CA GLU A 52 -0.05 -6.25 0.06
C GLU A 52 0.34 -4.86 0.58
N ALA A 53 0.91 -4.00 -0.28
CA ALA A 53 1.39 -2.69 0.14
C ALA A 53 0.27 -1.65 0.41
N TYR A 54 -0.81 -1.67 -0.39
CA TYR A 54 -1.83 -0.62 -0.39
C TYR A 54 -3.24 -1.13 -0.03
N GLY A 55 -3.40 -2.43 0.15
CA GLY A 55 -4.67 -3.09 0.44
C GLY A 55 -5.50 -3.45 -0.80
N PRO A 56 -6.64 -4.13 -0.62
CA PRO A 56 -7.45 -4.65 -1.73
C PRO A 56 -8.04 -3.57 -2.63
N ASN A 57 -8.19 -2.34 -2.12
CA ASN A 57 -8.79 -1.22 -2.85
C ASN A 57 -7.75 -0.33 -3.55
N TYR A 58 -6.53 -0.82 -3.78
CA TYR A 58 -5.43 0.00 -4.31
C TYR A 58 -5.71 0.58 -5.70
N MET A 59 -6.47 -0.12 -6.55
CA MET A 59 -6.91 0.39 -7.85
C MET A 59 -8.17 1.25 -7.80
N THR A 60 -8.76 1.47 -6.62
CA THR A 60 -9.95 2.30 -6.47
C THR A 60 -9.52 3.76 -6.35
N PRO A 61 -9.83 4.63 -7.34
CA PRO A 61 -9.40 6.02 -7.31
C PRO A 61 -10.00 6.74 -6.10
N LYS A 62 -9.15 7.39 -5.30
CA LYS A 62 -9.62 8.31 -4.25
C LYS A 62 -9.79 9.70 -4.87
N ARG A 63 -10.96 10.31 -4.63
CA ARG A 63 -11.20 11.70 -5.05
C ARG A 63 -10.11 12.59 -4.47
N ARG A 64 -9.37 13.28 -5.32
CA ARG A 64 -8.46 14.34 -4.88
C ARG A 64 -9.30 15.42 -4.20
N MET A 65 -9.06 15.64 -2.90
CA MET A 65 -9.59 16.81 -2.23
C MET A 65 -8.71 17.98 -2.68
N ALA A 66 -9.33 19.00 -3.29
CA ALA A 66 -8.61 20.24 -3.55
C ALA A 66 -8.12 20.77 -2.20
N PRO A 67 -6.85 21.22 -2.10
CA PRO A 67 -6.36 21.84 -0.86
C PRO A 67 -7.32 22.97 -0.46
N GLY A 68 -7.88 22.88 0.75
CA GLY A 68 -8.83 23.86 1.28
C GLY A 68 -10.32 23.49 1.22
N VAL A 69 -10.73 22.40 0.56
CA VAL A 69 -12.13 21.95 0.58
C VAL A 69 -12.39 21.02 1.76
N VAL A 70 -12.88 21.58 2.85
CA VAL A 70 -13.42 20.79 3.97
C VAL A 70 -14.79 20.25 3.55
N THR A 71 -14.87 18.95 3.28
CA THR A 71 -16.15 18.28 2.97
C THR A 71 -16.88 17.90 4.25
N LYS A 72 -18.21 17.79 4.19
CA LYS A 72 -19.04 17.34 5.32
C LYS A 72 -18.60 15.98 5.85
N ASP A 73 -18.09 15.10 4.98
CA ASP A 73 -17.59 13.78 5.36
C ASP A 73 -16.29 13.86 6.17
N LEU A 74 -15.36 14.76 5.79
CA LEU A 74 -14.15 15.01 6.55
C LEU A 74 -14.46 15.63 7.91
N VAL A 75 -15.40 16.58 7.98
CA VAL A 75 -15.90 17.14 9.25
C VAL A 75 -16.49 16.03 10.12
N LYS A 76 -17.31 15.14 9.54
CA LYS A 76 -17.91 14.02 10.25
C LYS A 76 -16.85 13.04 10.76
N GLU A 77 -15.81 12.77 10.00
CA GLU A 77 -14.69 11.90 10.41
C GLU A 77 -13.83 12.56 11.51
N MET A 78 -13.53 13.85 11.39
CA MET A 78 -12.79 14.61 12.40
C MET A 78 -13.56 14.70 13.71
N VAL A 79 -14.87 15.00 13.67
CA VAL A 79 -15.74 15.01 14.85
C VAL A 79 -15.79 13.62 15.47
N LYS A 80 -15.90 12.55 14.68
CA LYS A 80 -15.82 11.18 15.19
C LYS A 80 -14.49 10.94 15.93
N LYS A 81 -13.34 11.27 15.35
CA LYS A 81 -12.05 11.07 16.03
C LYS A 81 -11.91 11.86 17.33
N LEU A 82 -12.46 13.07 17.41
CA LEU A 82 -12.46 13.89 18.62
C LEU A 82 -13.40 13.36 19.71
N THR A 83 -14.55 12.80 19.33
CA THR A 83 -15.57 12.33 20.30
C THR A 83 -15.22 10.95 20.89
N PHE A 84 -14.52 10.09 20.12
CA PHE A 84 -14.14 8.75 20.56
C PHE A 84 -12.83 8.72 21.40
N GLY A 85 -12.04 9.80 21.43
CA GLY A 85 -10.84 9.91 22.26
C GLY A 85 -11.07 10.29 23.72
N ALA A 86 -12.32 10.55 24.14
CA ALA A 86 -12.64 11.08 25.47
C ALA A 86 -13.08 10.02 26.51
N LYS A 87 -13.02 8.72 26.20
CA LYS A 87 -13.33 7.64 27.16
C LYS A 87 -12.21 6.61 27.22
N GLY A 88 -11.21 6.86 28.05
CA GLY A 88 -10.12 5.93 28.31
C GLY A 88 -9.05 6.56 29.20
N GLY A 89 -9.44 6.96 30.42
CA GLY A 89 -8.55 7.59 31.39
C GLY A 89 -9.25 7.83 32.72
N ALA A 90 -9.50 6.74 33.44
CA ALA A 90 -9.71 6.71 34.90
C ALA A 90 -9.29 5.32 35.38
#